data_AF-A0A1X1EGK0-F1
#
_entry.id   AF-A0A1X1EGK0-F1
#
_cell.length_a   1.000
_cell.length_b   1.000
_cell.length_c   1.000
_cell.angle_alpha   90.00
_cell.angle_beta   90.00
_cell.angle_gamma   90.00
#
_symmetry.space_group_name_H-M   'P 1'
#
loop_
_entity.id
_entity.type
_entity.pdbx_description
1 polymer ?
#
loop_
_entity_poly.entity_id
_entity_poly.type
_entity_poly.pdbx_seq_one_letter_code
_entity_poly.pdbx_strand_id
1 'polypeptide(L)'
;MTDFNTWWDNVPRVGSKQSQLEHLLFQFGRHEIGDLMAYQLREVLLLNDITVNVTAASDALATVKAEVSADDQLWFDAYSKKNPIRRQAPVTGWVRTLLNAEGCPRLKQPALRRALLKIGVDVISTTLNVLLRALKVEITDEQRTQVNQLWQSLASEDCLISRLVMLMNMAEYQQSGLQDNQLQKALAVNDHIMKSALSVFNATINSEQQRWFDTWFAANRKKLTNHTTSGALVILLSQGGRPPLEQGQLWRLLWLAGVTLGFASLSLALSTVNESMVVNLTDEQNRHSRETWDRYSQQGGMSPEKMMGLTMIECKINAAQLSFVLSHAGIEVCPTSMHRAGLAAKTHLPAREVLNWATDNWKQLTDQRIVTPFAEKDKKFRVLKMLGQTGCPQALKEMTTPALMHLMWEIGADVSFTTLSIALDIITRQAVASTSSTPASGTADQQHVERLSAIPDEFGYQDAHEWDDLLNIEPTK
;
A
#
# COMPACT_ATOMS: atom_id res chain seq x y z
N MET A 1 2.73 -5.02 -42.05
CA MET A 1 2.06 -5.48 -40.81
C MET A 1 2.80 -6.63 -40.14
N THR A 2 3.53 -7.49 -40.86
CA THR A 2 4.35 -8.58 -40.30
C THR A 2 5.54 -8.12 -39.45
N ASP A 3 6.10 -6.95 -39.74
CA ASP A 3 7.33 -6.48 -39.06
C ASP A 3 7.05 -5.91 -37.66
N PHE A 4 5.89 -5.29 -37.46
CA PHE A 4 5.53 -4.70 -36.15
C PHE A 4 5.34 -5.75 -35.06
N ASN A 5 4.62 -6.83 -35.37
CA ASN A 5 4.44 -7.95 -34.44
C ASN A 5 5.79 -8.58 -34.06
N THR A 6 6.69 -8.70 -35.04
CA THR A 6 8.05 -9.22 -34.81
C THR A 6 8.85 -8.31 -33.89
N TRP A 7 8.78 -6.98 -34.05
CA TRP A 7 9.45 -6.04 -33.14
C TRP A 7 8.84 -6.03 -31.74
N TRP A 8 7.51 -6.11 -31.65
CA TRP A 8 6.80 -6.14 -30.38
C TRP A 8 7.05 -7.42 -29.58
N ASP A 9 7.13 -8.57 -30.25
CA ASP A 9 7.46 -9.85 -29.60
C ASP A 9 8.87 -9.85 -28.98
N ASN A 10 9.79 -9.02 -29.51
CA ASN A 10 11.14 -8.83 -28.97
C ASN A 10 11.20 -7.84 -27.79
N VAL A 11 10.09 -7.17 -27.45
CA VAL A 11 10.03 -6.26 -26.31
C VAL A 11 9.87 -7.08 -25.01
N PRO A 12 10.72 -6.88 -24.00
CA PRO A 12 10.55 -7.53 -22.70
C PRO A 12 9.16 -7.24 -22.12
N ARG A 13 8.41 -8.28 -21.73
CA ARG A 13 7.08 -8.12 -21.09
C ARG A 13 7.15 -7.71 -19.62
N VAL A 14 8.29 -7.17 -19.19
CA VAL A 14 8.58 -6.77 -17.82
C VAL A 14 8.53 -5.24 -17.72
N GLY A 15 8.15 -4.72 -16.56
CA GLY A 15 8.11 -3.28 -16.31
C GLY A 15 6.84 -2.59 -16.79
N SER A 16 6.84 -1.26 -16.77
CA SER A 16 5.66 -0.46 -17.12
C SER A 16 5.38 -0.47 -18.64
N LYS A 17 4.13 -0.17 -19.04
CA LYS A 17 3.79 0.02 -20.47
C LYS A 17 4.62 1.11 -21.13
N GLN A 18 5.00 2.16 -20.39
CA GLN A 18 5.91 3.19 -20.88
C GLN A 18 7.30 2.60 -21.21
N SER A 19 7.84 1.75 -20.33
CA SER A 19 9.15 1.11 -20.50
C SER A 19 9.16 0.16 -21.69
N GLN A 20 8.08 -0.61 -21.88
CA GLN A 20 7.89 -1.47 -23.05
C GLN A 20 7.92 -0.65 -24.35
N LEU A 21 7.25 0.50 -24.37
CA LEU A 21 7.27 1.40 -25.53
C LEU A 21 8.64 2.00 -25.79
N GLU A 22 9.38 2.38 -24.74
CA GLU A 22 10.74 2.88 -24.91
C GLU A 22 11.66 1.81 -25.47
N HIS A 23 11.56 0.57 -25.00
CA HIS A 23 12.30 -0.57 -25.56
C HIS A 23 11.96 -0.83 -27.02
N LEU A 24 10.68 -0.72 -27.40
CA LEU A 24 10.27 -0.78 -28.80
C LEU A 24 10.92 0.36 -29.60
N LEU A 25 10.75 1.59 -29.14
CA LEU A 25 11.20 2.79 -29.84
C LEU A 25 12.73 2.85 -29.97
N PHE A 26 13.49 2.32 -29.01
CA PHE A 26 14.96 2.27 -29.12
C PHE A 26 15.47 1.33 -30.22
N GLN A 27 14.61 0.48 -30.81
CA GLN A 27 14.97 -0.34 -31.97
C GLN A 27 15.02 0.48 -33.27
N PHE A 28 14.43 1.68 -33.28
CA PHE A 28 14.35 2.55 -34.46
C PHE A 28 15.41 3.65 -34.43
N GLY A 29 15.82 4.10 -35.62
CA GLY A 29 16.71 5.23 -35.77
C GLY A 29 16.08 6.53 -35.28
N ARG A 30 16.88 7.45 -34.71
CA ARG A 30 16.37 8.76 -34.24
C ARG A 30 15.64 9.56 -35.33
N HIS A 31 16.06 9.42 -36.59
CA HIS A 31 15.43 10.08 -37.73
C HIS A 31 14.03 9.51 -38.05
N GLU A 32 13.77 8.24 -37.73
CA GLU A 32 12.48 7.58 -37.93
C GLU A 32 11.45 7.97 -36.86
N ILE A 33 11.93 8.30 -35.65
CA ILE A 33 11.10 8.65 -34.48
C ILE A 33 10.95 10.16 -34.33
N GLY A 34 11.85 10.96 -34.91
CA GLY A 34 11.97 12.40 -34.71
C GLY A 34 10.65 13.15 -34.91
N ASP A 35 9.93 12.82 -35.98
CA ASP A 35 8.67 13.47 -36.36
C ASP A 35 7.42 12.77 -35.79
N LEU A 36 7.60 11.61 -35.15
CA LEU A 36 6.48 10.83 -34.63
C LEU A 36 5.83 11.53 -33.43
N MET A 37 4.51 11.71 -33.51
CA MET A 37 3.70 12.31 -32.45
C MET A 37 3.02 11.23 -31.60
N ALA A 38 2.70 11.57 -30.33
CA ALA A 38 2.13 10.61 -29.38
C ALA A 38 0.79 10.00 -29.82
N TYR A 39 -0.05 10.77 -30.52
CA TYR A 39 -1.32 10.28 -31.04
C TYR A 39 -1.11 9.28 -32.19
N GLN A 40 -0.15 9.54 -33.08
CA GLN A 40 0.21 8.65 -34.19
C GLN A 40 0.78 7.33 -33.65
N LEU A 41 1.68 7.39 -32.67
CA LEU A 41 2.19 6.20 -32.00
C LEU A 41 1.07 5.40 -31.34
N ARG A 42 0.14 6.06 -30.66
CA ARG A 42 -1.03 5.41 -30.05
C ARG A 42 -1.93 4.74 -31.09
N GLU A 43 -2.17 5.38 -32.23
CA GLU A 43 -2.99 4.81 -33.31
C GLU A 43 -2.35 3.55 -33.89
N VAL A 44 -1.05 3.58 -34.14
CA VAL A 44 -0.31 2.39 -34.60
C VAL A 44 -0.36 1.26 -33.59
N LEU A 45 -0.22 1.55 -32.29
CA LEU A 45 -0.33 0.55 -31.23
C LEU A 45 -1.74 -0.04 -31.15
N LEU A 46 -2.77 0.80 -31.28
CA LEU A 46 -4.17 0.38 -31.25
C LEU A 46 -4.52 -0.52 -32.44
N LEU A 47 -3.98 -0.23 -33.62
CA LEU A 47 -4.13 -1.06 -34.82
C LEU A 47 -3.50 -2.46 -34.68
N ASN A 48 -2.68 -2.68 -33.65
CA ASN A 48 -2.06 -3.97 -33.33
C ASN A 48 -2.53 -4.49 -31.95
N ASP A 49 -3.74 -4.13 -31.52
CA ASP A 49 -4.38 -4.56 -30.25
C ASP A 49 -3.60 -4.20 -28.97
N ILE A 50 -2.72 -3.20 -29.02
CA ILE A 50 -1.96 -2.72 -27.86
C ILE A 50 -2.59 -1.44 -27.33
N THR A 51 -3.28 -1.56 -26.19
CA THR A 51 -3.91 -0.39 -25.54
C THR A 51 -2.92 0.37 -24.66
N VAL A 52 -2.67 1.64 -25.01
CA VAL A 52 -1.82 2.57 -24.25
C VAL A 52 -2.50 3.95 -24.17
N ASN A 53 -2.37 4.62 -23.03
CA ASN A 53 -2.78 6.02 -22.90
C ASN A 53 -1.83 6.97 -23.67
N VAL A 54 -2.36 8.11 -24.11
CA VAL A 54 -1.56 9.12 -24.86
C VAL A 54 -0.38 9.63 -24.03
N THR A 55 -0.55 9.73 -22.71
CA THR A 55 0.50 10.20 -21.78
C THR A 55 1.72 9.28 -21.77
N ALA A 56 1.55 7.96 -21.67
CA ALA A 56 2.70 7.04 -21.69
C ALA A 56 3.38 7.00 -23.07
N ALA A 57 2.61 7.12 -24.16
CA ALA A 57 3.17 7.26 -25.50
C ALA A 57 3.99 8.55 -25.64
N SER A 58 3.48 9.66 -25.11
CA SER A 58 4.18 10.95 -25.08
C SER A 58 5.47 10.89 -24.25
N ASP A 59 5.40 10.33 -23.05
CA ASP A 59 6.55 10.21 -22.15
C ASP A 59 7.65 9.28 -22.73
N ALA A 60 7.24 8.19 -23.39
CA ALA A 60 8.17 7.29 -24.08
C ALA A 60 8.88 8.00 -25.24
N LEU A 61 8.13 8.71 -26.09
CA LEU A 61 8.71 9.50 -27.18
C LEU A 61 9.66 10.58 -26.66
N ALA A 62 9.26 11.31 -25.60
CA ALA A 62 10.11 12.33 -25.00
C ALA A 62 11.43 11.73 -24.48
N THR A 63 11.37 10.57 -23.84
CA THR A 63 12.55 9.84 -23.33
C THR A 63 13.48 9.40 -24.47
N VAL A 64 12.91 8.86 -25.55
CA VAL A 64 13.68 8.37 -26.71
C VAL A 64 14.29 9.51 -27.52
N LYS A 65 13.62 10.66 -27.57
CA LYS A 65 14.13 11.89 -28.23
C LYS A 65 15.15 12.63 -27.36
N ALA A 66 15.14 12.44 -26.04
CA ALA A 66 16.03 13.14 -25.13
C ALA A 66 17.51 12.82 -25.39
N GLU A 67 18.37 13.82 -25.24
CA GLU A 67 19.82 13.66 -25.34
C GLU A 67 20.44 13.55 -23.95
N VAL A 68 21.39 12.63 -23.82
CA VAL A 68 22.25 12.47 -22.63
C VAL A 68 23.67 12.57 -23.15
N SER A 69 24.45 13.50 -22.62
CA SER A 69 25.85 13.66 -23.03
C SER A 69 26.65 12.40 -22.66
N ALA A 70 27.78 12.18 -23.33
CA ALA A 70 28.64 11.04 -23.01
C ALA A 70 29.18 11.13 -21.57
N ASP A 71 29.55 12.33 -21.13
CA ASP A 71 30.05 12.59 -19.78
C ASP A 71 28.99 12.29 -18.71
N ASP A 72 27.75 12.74 -18.93
CA ASP A 72 26.65 12.45 -18.03
C ASP A 72 26.42 10.94 -17.95
N GLN A 73 26.35 10.26 -19.09
CA GLN A 73 26.14 8.80 -19.12
C GLN A 73 27.28 8.05 -18.40
N LEU A 74 28.53 8.45 -18.61
CA LEU A 74 29.69 7.88 -17.92
C LEU A 74 29.58 8.04 -16.40
N TRP A 75 29.06 9.17 -15.92
CA TRP A 75 28.78 9.37 -14.49
C TRP A 75 27.74 8.37 -13.97
N PHE A 76 26.62 8.18 -14.67
CA PHE A 76 25.58 7.20 -14.28
C PHE A 76 26.12 5.77 -14.27
N ASP A 77 26.90 5.40 -15.29
CA ASP A 77 27.52 4.07 -15.39
C ASP A 77 28.51 3.83 -14.24
N ALA A 78 29.34 4.83 -13.92
CA ALA A 78 30.30 4.76 -12.82
C ALA A 78 29.60 4.69 -11.45
N TYR A 79 28.56 5.51 -11.24
CA TYR A 79 27.79 5.51 -10.00
C TYR A 79 27.07 4.17 -9.79
N SER A 80 26.44 3.62 -10.83
CA SER A 80 25.74 2.33 -10.78
C SER A 80 26.69 1.18 -10.43
N LYS A 81 27.91 1.17 -11.00
CA LYS A 81 28.94 0.19 -10.66
C LYS A 81 29.41 0.29 -9.21
N LYS A 82 29.61 1.51 -8.70
CA LYS A 82 30.06 1.76 -7.31
C LYS A 82 28.95 1.51 -6.28
N ASN A 83 27.71 1.82 -6.64
CA ASN A 83 26.54 1.73 -5.78
C ASN A 83 25.47 0.85 -6.44
N PRO A 84 25.70 -0.46 -6.57
CA PRO A 84 24.74 -1.33 -7.22
C PRO A 84 23.41 -1.29 -6.48
N ILE A 85 22.32 -1.40 -7.24
CA ILE A 85 20.96 -1.46 -6.70
C ILE A 85 20.90 -2.66 -5.75
N ARG A 86 20.83 -2.40 -4.45
CA ARG A 86 20.76 -3.47 -3.45
C ARG A 86 19.39 -4.15 -3.57
N ARG A 87 19.39 -5.48 -3.65
CA ARG A 87 18.20 -6.34 -3.86
C ARG A 87 17.04 -6.13 -2.88
N GLN A 88 17.24 -5.38 -1.79
CA GLN A 88 16.25 -5.16 -0.72
C GLN A 88 15.74 -3.71 -0.64
N ALA A 89 16.32 -2.77 -1.39
CA ALA A 89 15.89 -1.37 -1.35
C ALA A 89 14.92 -1.09 -2.50
N PRO A 90 13.79 -0.38 -2.27
CA PRO A 90 12.93 0.05 -3.35
C PRO A 90 13.72 0.90 -4.34
N VAL A 91 13.54 0.62 -5.65
CA VAL A 91 14.26 1.32 -6.74
C VAL A 91 14.11 2.84 -6.61
N THR A 92 12.95 3.31 -6.17
CA THR A 92 12.67 4.74 -5.91
C THR A 92 13.55 5.33 -4.81
N GLY A 93 13.85 4.58 -3.75
CA GLY A 93 14.78 4.98 -2.70
C GLY A 93 16.22 5.06 -3.22
N TRP A 94 16.64 4.09 -4.04
CA TRP A 94 17.95 4.11 -4.67
C TRP A 94 18.11 5.29 -5.65
N VAL A 95 17.11 5.54 -6.50
CA VAL A 95 17.13 6.70 -7.41
C VAL A 95 17.17 8.00 -6.61
N ARG A 96 16.46 8.09 -5.49
CA ARG A 96 16.57 9.26 -4.59
C ARG A 96 17.99 9.45 -4.07
N THR A 97 18.70 8.37 -3.66
CA THR A 97 20.09 8.47 -3.22
C THR A 97 21.02 8.88 -4.35
N LEU A 98 20.84 8.30 -5.56
CA LEU A 98 21.59 8.69 -6.75
C LEU A 98 21.45 10.19 -7.02
N LEU A 99 20.21 10.68 -6.99
CA LEU A 99 19.91 12.08 -7.31
C LEU A 99 20.40 13.08 -6.26
N ASN A 100 20.67 12.62 -5.03
CA ASN A 100 21.29 13.43 -3.99
C ASN A 100 22.82 13.26 -3.93
N ALA A 101 23.40 12.40 -4.77
CA ALA A 101 24.84 12.18 -4.78
C ALA A 101 25.58 13.41 -5.31
N GLU A 102 26.72 13.70 -4.70
CA GLU A 102 27.59 14.78 -5.15
C GLU A 102 28.04 14.56 -6.60
N GLY A 103 27.95 15.62 -7.40
CA GLY A 103 28.29 15.58 -8.83
C GLY A 103 27.25 14.93 -9.73
N CYS A 104 26.06 14.54 -9.24
CA CYS A 104 24.98 14.02 -10.09
C CYS A 104 24.60 15.04 -11.17
N PRO A 105 24.63 14.67 -12.47
CA PRO A 105 24.19 15.53 -13.56
C PRO A 105 22.78 16.09 -13.39
N ARG A 106 22.59 17.39 -13.67
CA ARG A 106 21.28 18.06 -13.58
C ARG A 106 20.46 17.86 -14.87
N LEU A 107 20.07 16.61 -15.12
CA LEU A 107 19.27 16.25 -16.30
C LEU A 107 17.78 16.58 -16.12
N LYS A 108 17.13 17.00 -17.22
CA LYS A 108 15.65 17.06 -17.29
C LYS A 108 15.07 15.65 -17.25
N GLN A 109 13.82 15.52 -16.83
CA GLN A 109 13.17 14.22 -16.60
C GLN A 109 13.32 13.21 -17.78
N PRO A 110 13.10 13.58 -19.05
CA PRO A 110 13.25 12.63 -20.15
C PRO A 110 14.69 12.13 -20.35
N ALA A 111 15.67 13.02 -20.22
CA ALA A 111 17.09 12.67 -20.31
C ALA A 111 17.55 11.81 -19.13
N LEU A 112 17.08 12.15 -17.92
CA LEU A 112 17.34 11.36 -16.72
C LEU A 112 16.76 9.95 -16.84
N ARG A 113 15.51 9.82 -17.30
CA ARG A 113 14.90 8.50 -17.53
C ARG A 113 15.70 7.70 -18.56
N ARG A 114 16.13 8.34 -19.66
CA ARG A 114 16.98 7.70 -20.66
C ARG A 114 18.30 7.19 -20.07
N ALA A 115 18.96 7.99 -19.23
CA ALA A 115 20.22 7.60 -18.58
C ALA A 115 20.01 6.41 -17.61
N LEU A 116 18.92 6.44 -16.82
CA LEU A 116 18.54 5.37 -15.89
C LEU A 116 18.22 4.06 -16.62
N LEU A 117 17.48 4.10 -17.72
CA LEU A 117 17.15 2.91 -18.51
C LEU A 117 18.40 2.23 -19.07
N LYS A 118 19.39 3.01 -19.52
CA LYS A 118 20.67 2.47 -20.02
C LYS A 118 21.46 1.70 -18.97
N ILE A 119 21.32 2.04 -17.69
CA ILE A 119 21.92 1.30 -16.57
C ILE A 119 20.97 0.24 -15.98
N GLY A 120 19.85 -0.06 -16.64
CA GLY A 120 18.89 -1.08 -16.23
C GLY A 120 17.94 -0.67 -15.10
N VAL A 121 17.81 0.64 -14.83
CA VAL A 121 16.91 1.18 -13.80
C VAL A 121 15.60 1.62 -14.43
N ASP A 122 14.49 0.95 -14.12
CA ASP A 122 13.15 1.36 -14.56
C ASP A 122 12.39 2.12 -13.46
N VAL A 123 12.17 3.42 -13.68
CA VAL A 123 11.33 4.28 -12.83
C VAL A 123 10.44 5.15 -13.68
N ILE A 124 9.12 4.94 -13.58
CA ILE A 124 8.10 5.66 -14.37
C ILE A 124 8.25 7.19 -14.29
N SER A 125 7.89 7.88 -15.37
CA SER A 125 8.08 9.34 -15.50
C SER A 125 7.46 10.16 -14.38
N THR A 126 6.28 9.77 -13.90
CA THR A 126 5.57 10.44 -12.81
C THR A 126 6.37 10.40 -11.52
N THR A 127 6.88 9.23 -11.12
CA THR A 127 7.73 9.05 -9.95
C THR A 127 9.03 9.86 -10.08
N LEU A 128 9.65 9.87 -11.26
CA LEU A 128 10.87 10.63 -11.50
C LEU A 128 10.64 12.14 -11.38
N ASN A 129 9.51 12.64 -11.89
CA ASN A 129 9.10 14.04 -11.72
C ASN A 129 8.88 14.41 -10.25
N VAL A 130 8.27 13.51 -9.45
CA VAL A 130 8.11 13.72 -8.00
C VAL A 130 9.47 13.82 -7.32
N LEU A 131 10.39 12.91 -7.63
CA LEU A 131 11.76 12.94 -7.08
C LEU A 131 12.51 14.21 -7.47
N LEU A 132 12.47 14.61 -8.75
CA LEU A 132 13.11 15.83 -9.23
C LEU A 132 12.54 17.09 -8.56
N ARG A 133 11.22 17.15 -8.33
CA ARG A 133 10.61 18.26 -7.57
C ARG A 133 11.11 18.29 -6.13
N ALA A 134 11.23 17.13 -5.48
CA ALA A 134 11.75 17.03 -4.11
C ALA A 134 13.23 17.47 -3.99
N LEU A 135 14.04 17.26 -5.02
CA LEU A 135 15.44 17.74 -5.03
C LEU A 135 15.54 19.26 -5.09
N LYS A 136 14.66 19.92 -5.86
CA LYS A 136 14.61 21.38 -6.00
C LYS A 136 14.23 22.09 -4.70
N VAL A 137 13.73 21.36 -3.71
CA VAL A 137 13.43 21.90 -2.40
C VAL A 137 14.75 22.15 -1.69
N GLU A 138 15.18 23.39 -1.59
CA GLU A 138 16.36 23.76 -0.82
C GLU A 138 15.97 23.96 0.65
N ILE A 139 16.81 23.43 1.55
CA ILE A 139 16.70 23.63 2.99
C ILE A 139 18.11 23.92 3.51
N THR A 140 18.25 24.97 4.33
CA THR A 140 19.54 25.30 4.94
C THR A 140 19.84 24.32 6.08
N ASP A 141 21.12 24.15 6.42
CA ASP A 141 21.52 23.31 7.56
C ASP A 141 20.98 23.86 8.89
N GLU A 142 20.86 25.18 9.01
CA GLU A 142 20.22 25.85 10.14
C GLU A 142 18.75 25.45 10.28
N GLN A 143 17.97 25.55 9.20
CA GLN A 143 16.57 25.14 9.16
C GLN A 143 16.40 23.65 9.50
N ARG A 144 17.25 22.80 8.93
CA ARG A 144 17.25 21.36 9.22
C ARG A 144 17.54 21.09 10.69
N THR A 145 18.52 21.78 11.26
CA THR A 145 18.92 21.61 12.66
C THR A 145 17.80 22.06 13.60
N GLN A 146 17.21 23.22 13.34
CA GLN A 146 16.08 23.75 14.10
C GLN A 146 14.88 22.79 14.07
N VAL A 147 14.48 22.31 12.88
CA VAL A 147 13.39 21.35 12.75
C VAL A 147 13.68 20.05 13.48
N ASN A 148 14.90 19.52 13.38
CA ASN A 148 15.26 18.29 14.08
C ASN A 148 15.25 18.46 15.61
N GLN A 149 15.64 19.63 16.12
CA GLN A 149 15.55 19.92 17.56
C GLN A 149 14.10 19.99 18.04
N LEU A 150 13.23 20.71 17.32
CA LEU A 150 11.79 20.76 17.62
C LEU A 150 11.13 19.39 17.47
N TRP A 151 11.56 18.60 16.47
CA TRP A 151 11.08 17.24 16.31
C TRP A 151 11.47 16.38 17.51
N GLN A 152 12.73 16.44 17.96
CA GLN A 152 13.24 15.68 19.10
C GLN A 152 12.57 16.05 20.43
N SER A 153 12.17 17.31 20.64
CA SER A 153 11.44 17.68 21.86
C SER A 153 10.06 17.01 21.95
N LEU A 154 9.49 16.58 20.82
CA LEU A 154 8.24 15.84 20.72
C LEU A 154 8.45 14.31 20.71
N ALA A 155 9.59 13.82 21.22
CA ALA A 155 9.93 12.39 21.19
C ALA A 155 9.00 11.49 22.01
N SER A 156 8.25 12.03 22.96
CA SER A 156 7.26 11.30 23.75
C SER A 156 5.99 10.96 22.96
N GLU A 157 5.79 11.54 21.77
CA GLU A 157 4.65 11.23 20.91
C GLU A 157 5.02 10.11 19.94
N ASP A 158 4.46 8.93 20.16
CA ASP A 158 4.73 7.72 19.37
C ASP A 158 4.07 7.77 17.98
N CYS A 159 2.94 8.47 17.85
CA CYS A 159 2.25 8.60 16.58
C CYS A 159 2.93 9.66 15.69
N LEU A 160 3.52 9.23 14.58
CA LEU A 160 4.19 10.13 13.63
C LEU A 160 3.28 11.26 13.10
N ILE A 161 1.99 10.98 12.86
CA ILE A 161 1.03 11.98 12.39
C ILE A 161 0.74 12.99 13.50
N SER A 162 0.45 12.54 14.72
CA SER A 162 0.28 13.43 15.88
C SER A 162 1.50 14.33 16.07
N ARG A 163 2.69 13.74 16.04
CA ARG A 163 3.95 14.46 16.23
C ARG A 163 4.18 15.52 15.16
N LEU A 164 3.87 15.22 13.90
CA LEU A 164 3.91 16.20 12.81
C LEU A 164 2.89 17.32 13.01
N VAL A 165 1.67 16.99 13.41
CA VAL A 165 0.62 17.98 13.69
C VAL A 165 1.00 18.86 14.87
N MET A 166 1.57 18.31 15.93
CA MET A 166 2.10 19.06 17.07
C MET A 166 3.22 20.00 16.63
N LEU A 167 4.20 19.50 15.85
CA LEU A 167 5.28 20.33 15.31
C LEU A 167 4.73 21.49 14.47
N MET A 168 3.76 21.23 13.58
CA MET A 168 3.15 22.27 12.74
C MET A 168 2.36 23.32 13.55
N ASN A 169 1.90 22.97 14.75
CA ASN A 169 1.24 23.88 15.68
C ASN A 169 2.20 24.66 16.59
N MET A 170 3.49 24.31 16.65
CA MET A 170 4.47 25.03 17.47
C MET A 170 4.73 26.43 16.90
N ALA A 171 4.70 27.45 17.75
CA ALA A 171 4.97 28.83 17.35
C ALA A 171 6.39 28.98 16.76
N GLU A 172 7.36 28.27 17.32
CA GLU A 172 8.76 28.24 16.88
C GLU A 172 8.90 27.67 15.46
N TYR A 173 8.10 26.66 15.13
CA TYR A 173 8.05 26.12 13.77
C TYR A 173 7.35 27.10 12.82
N GLN A 174 6.22 27.68 13.20
CA GLN A 174 5.49 28.64 12.36
C GLN A 174 6.34 29.88 12.03
N GLN A 175 7.18 30.32 12.96
CA GLN A 175 8.13 31.43 12.75
C GLN A 175 9.29 31.08 11.79
N SER A 176 9.58 29.80 11.58
CA SER A 176 10.66 29.36 10.68
C SER A 176 10.35 29.62 9.20
N GLY A 177 9.09 29.84 8.84
CA GLY A 177 8.66 30.07 7.46
C GLY A 177 8.87 28.87 6.51
N LEU A 178 9.17 27.69 7.05
CA LEU A 178 9.38 26.47 6.28
C LEU A 178 8.11 26.01 5.59
N GLN A 179 8.21 25.72 4.31
CA GLN A 179 7.14 25.13 3.50
C GLN A 179 7.02 23.62 3.77
N ASP A 180 5.85 23.04 3.51
CA ASP A 180 5.54 21.62 3.75
C ASP A 180 6.55 20.66 3.10
N ASN A 181 6.97 20.98 1.87
CA ASN A 181 7.95 20.20 1.13
C ASN A 181 9.36 20.29 1.75
N GLN A 182 9.71 21.41 2.37
CA GLN A 182 10.97 21.60 3.11
C GLN A 182 10.92 20.81 4.42
N LEU A 183 9.79 20.85 5.15
CA LEU A 183 9.58 20.03 6.34
C LEU A 183 9.68 18.54 6.02
N GLN A 184 9.02 18.09 4.94
CA GLN A 184 9.08 16.70 4.48
C GLN A 184 10.53 16.27 4.19
N LYS A 185 11.31 17.14 3.55
CA LYS A 185 12.73 16.91 3.26
C LYS A 185 13.58 16.91 4.52
N ALA A 186 13.31 17.80 5.48
CA ALA A 186 14.04 17.91 6.74
C ALA A 186 13.94 16.63 7.58
N LEU A 187 12.73 16.07 7.68
CA LEU A 187 12.40 14.92 8.52
C LEU A 187 12.44 13.58 7.76
N ALA A 188 12.69 13.59 6.45
CA ALA A 188 12.65 12.42 5.58
C ALA A 188 11.33 11.62 5.65
N VAL A 189 10.20 12.31 5.86
CA VAL A 189 8.87 11.70 6.03
C VAL A 189 8.26 11.32 4.67
N ASN A 190 7.52 10.21 4.65
CA ASN A 190 6.79 9.76 3.45
C ASN A 190 5.70 10.78 3.05
N ASP A 191 5.51 10.99 1.75
CA ASP A 191 4.48 11.87 1.17
C ASP A 191 3.07 11.56 1.68
N HIS A 192 2.73 10.28 1.86
CA HIS A 192 1.43 9.89 2.41
C HIS A 192 1.24 10.38 3.85
N ILE A 193 2.27 10.22 4.69
CA ILE A 193 2.23 10.65 6.09
C ILE A 193 2.14 12.18 6.15
N MET A 194 2.92 12.89 5.33
CA MET A 194 2.89 14.35 5.25
C MET A 194 1.51 14.86 4.84
N LYS A 195 0.92 14.31 3.77
CA LYS A 195 -0.45 14.67 3.33
C LYS A 195 -1.51 14.40 4.40
N SER A 196 -1.38 13.27 5.12
CA SER A 196 -2.27 12.93 6.21
C SER A 196 -2.17 13.96 7.35
N ALA A 197 -0.95 14.30 7.75
CA ALA A 197 -0.71 15.31 8.79
C ALA A 197 -1.20 16.70 8.36
N LEU A 198 -0.97 17.12 7.12
CA LEU A 198 -1.49 18.38 6.58
C LEU A 198 -3.01 18.43 6.52
N SER A 199 -3.66 17.31 6.18
CA SER A 199 -5.12 17.21 6.22
C SER A 199 -5.65 17.43 7.65
N VAL A 200 -4.99 16.88 8.67
CA VAL A 200 -5.34 17.11 10.08
C VAL A 200 -5.05 18.55 10.50
N PHE A 201 -3.87 19.08 10.16
CA PHE A 201 -3.45 20.43 10.55
C PHE A 201 -4.40 21.51 10.00
N ASN A 202 -4.77 21.38 8.72
CA ASN A 202 -5.69 22.30 8.05
C ASN A 202 -7.17 22.03 8.39
N ALA A 203 -7.48 20.93 9.07
CA ALA A 203 -8.87 20.61 9.44
C ALA A 203 -9.39 21.61 10.47
N THR A 204 -10.43 22.34 10.09
CA THR A 204 -11.22 23.17 11.00
C THR A 204 -12.47 22.41 11.44
N ILE A 205 -12.66 22.32 12.75
CA ILE A 205 -13.86 21.72 13.36
C ILE A 205 -14.87 22.85 13.58
N ASN A 206 -16.05 22.74 12.98
CA ASN A 206 -17.12 23.71 13.21
C ASN A 206 -17.94 23.38 14.47
N SER A 207 -18.77 24.32 14.93
CA SER A 207 -19.54 24.16 16.17
C SER A 207 -20.58 23.03 16.12
N GLU A 208 -21.09 22.68 14.93
CA GLU A 208 -22.04 21.59 14.73
C GLU A 208 -21.36 20.23 14.91
N GLN A 209 -20.20 20.05 14.27
CA GLN A 209 -19.34 18.87 14.39
C GLN A 209 -18.91 18.64 15.84
N GLN A 210 -18.42 19.68 16.51
CA GLN A 210 -18.02 19.60 17.91
C GLN A 210 -19.21 19.21 18.80
N ARG A 211 -20.36 19.87 18.63
CA ARG A 211 -21.56 19.57 19.43
C ARG A 211 -22.05 18.15 19.24
N TRP A 212 -22.11 17.66 18.00
CA TRP A 212 -22.49 16.29 17.70
C TRP A 212 -21.53 15.30 18.39
N PHE A 213 -20.22 15.53 18.23
CA PHE A 213 -19.20 14.67 18.84
C PHE A 213 -19.30 14.66 20.36
N ASP A 214 -19.37 15.83 21.00
CA ASP A 214 -19.45 15.95 22.47
C ASP A 214 -20.71 15.30 23.04
N THR A 215 -21.86 15.54 22.39
CA THR A 215 -23.16 14.98 22.83
C THR A 215 -23.09 13.46 22.89
N TRP A 216 -22.50 12.84 21.87
CA TRP A 216 -22.43 11.40 21.79
C TRP A 216 -21.27 10.81 22.59
N PHE A 217 -20.07 11.38 22.44
CA PHE A 217 -18.85 10.87 23.04
C PHE A 217 -18.90 10.96 24.56
N ALA A 218 -19.35 12.08 25.14
CA ALA A 218 -19.46 12.22 26.59
C ALA A 218 -20.46 11.21 27.21
N ALA A 219 -21.58 10.96 26.52
CA ALA A 219 -22.61 10.04 27.00
C ALA A 219 -22.22 8.55 26.88
N ASN A 220 -21.30 8.21 25.97
CA ASN A 220 -20.98 6.83 25.62
C ASN A 220 -19.52 6.42 25.87
N ARG A 221 -18.64 7.33 26.30
CA ARG A 221 -17.22 7.05 26.58
C ARG A 221 -17.01 5.79 27.43
N LYS A 222 -17.78 5.63 28.51
CA LYS A 222 -17.71 4.45 29.39
C LYS A 222 -18.27 3.16 28.78
N LYS A 223 -19.13 3.26 27.76
CA LYS A 223 -19.65 2.09 27.03
C LYS A 223 -18.67 1.63 25.96
N LEU A 224 -17.90 2.56 25.39
CA LEU A 224 -16.89 2.30 24.36
C LEU A 224 -15.69 1.48 24.86
N THR A 225 -15.46 1.41 26.17
CA THR A 225 -14.39 0.58 26.74
C THR A 225 -14.62 -0.92 26.55
N ASN A 226 -15.87 -1.34 26.29
CA ASN A 226 -16.21 -2.73 26.01
C ASN A 226 -16.09 -3.09 24.52
N HIS A 227 -15.72 -2.12 23.69
CA HIS A 227 -15.68 -2.23 22.24
C HIS A 227 -14.24 -2.10 21.75
N THR A 228 -13.93 -2.72 20.62
CA THR A 228 -12.64 -2.46 19.96
C THR A 228 -12.59 -1.00 19.50
N THR A 229 -11.41 -0.38 19.43
CA THR A 229 -11.29 1.03 18.99
C THR A 229 -11.91 1.26 17.61
N SER A 230 -11.80 0.24 16.75
CA SER A 230 -12.46 0.20 15.44
C SER A 230 -13.98 0.05 15.50
N GLY A 231 -14.50 -0.81 16.37
CA GLY A 231 -15.94 -0.98 16.61
C GLY A 231 -16.59 0.28 17.18
N ALA A 232 -15.99 0.85 18.22
CA ALA A 232 -16.37 2.12 18.81
C ALA A 232 -16.46 3.25 17.77
N LEU A 233 -15.52 3.30 16.84
CA LEU A 233 -15.50 4.27 15.75
C LEU A 233 -16.67 4.08 14.77
N VAL A 234 -16.97 2.85 14.37
CA VAL A 234 -18.12 2.56 13.49
C VAL A 234 -19.43 2.92 14.19
N ILE A 235 -19.56 2.58 15.47
CA ILE A 235 -20.73 2.95 16.28
C ILE A 235 -20.88 4.47 16.32
N LEU A 236 -19.82 5.21 16.64
CA LEU A 236 -19.80 6.68 16.64
C LEU A 236 -20.27 7.25 15.29
N LEU A 237 -19.70 6.76 14.20
CA LEU A 237 -19.98 7.29 12.86
C LEU A 237 -21.38 6.93 12.35
N SER A 238 -22.02 5.90 12.91
CA SER A 238 -23.36 5.45 12.52
C SER A 238 -24.47 6.21 13.24
N GLN A 239 -24.14 7.15 14.14
CA GLN A 239 -25.13 7.88 14.92
C GLN A 239 -25.92 8.88 14.10
N GLY A 240 -27.22 8.98 14.40
CA GLY A 240 -28.11 9.95 13.78
C GLY A 240 -27.66 11.40 14.02
N GLY A 241 -27.95 12.28 13.07
CA GLY A 241 -27.59 13.70 13.16
C GLY A 241 -26.10 13.99 12.97
N ARG A 242 -25.31 13.03 12.46
CA ARG A 242 -23.90 13.24 12.13
C ARG A 242 -23.74 14.28 11.01
N PRO A 243 -23.04 15.40 11.26
CA PRO A 243 -22.72 16.36 10.20
C PRO A 243 -21.66 15.79 9.25
N PRO A 244 -21.53 16.33 8.02
CA PRO A 244 -20.42 15.98 7.13
C PRO A 244 -19.08 16.14 7.85
N LEU A 245 -18.27 15.08 7.83
CA LEU A 245 -16.98 15.01 8.52
C LEU A 245 -15.93 14.44 7.58
N GLU A 246 -14.87 15.21 7.37
CA GLU A 246 -13.66 14.75 6.72
C GLU A 246 -12.75 14.00 7.69
N GLN A 247 -11.84 13.20 7.13
CA GLN A 247 -10.93 12.37 7.90
C GLN A 247 -10.05 13.17 8.87
N GLY A 248 -9.51 14.32 8.43
CA GLY A 248 -8.70 15.19 9.28
C GLY A 248 -9.49 15.78 10.45
N GLN A 249 -10.76 16.13 10.23
CA GLN A 249 -11.66 16.67 11.26
C GLN A 249 -12.00 15.61 12.31
N LEU A 250 -12.33 14.39 11.87
CA LEU A 250 -12.63 13.27 12.75
C LEU A 250 -11.40 12.87 13.58
N TRP A 251 -10.23 12.80 12.95
CA TRP A 251 -8.98 12.52 13.66
C TRP A 251 -8.75 13.56 14.76
N ARG A 252 -8.92 14.86 14.46
CA ARG A 252 -8.73 15.94 15.42
C ARG A 252 -9.72 15.89 16.59
N LEU A 253 -10.99 15.57 16.33
CA LEU A 253 -12.00 15.35 17.37
C LEU A 253 -11.61 14.22 18.33
N LEU A 254 -11.17 13.08 17.78
CA LEU A 254 -10.75 11.91 18.56
C LEU A 254 -9.47 12.20 19.36
N TRP A 255 -8.49 12.84 18.74
CA TRP A 255 -7.24 13.22 19.39
C TRP A 255 -7.46 14.21 20.54
N LEU A 256 -8.31 15.23 20.36
CA LEU A 256 -8.70 16.15 21.44
C LEU A 256 -9.44 15.45 22.58
N ALA A 257 -10.08 14.32 22.30
CA ALA A 257 -10.73 13.47 23.29
C ALA A 257 -9.79 12.46 23.96
N GLY A 258 -8.50 12.48 23.61
CA GLY A 258 -7.48 11.56 24.12
C GLY A 258 -7.52 10.17 23.49
N VAL A 259 -8.10 10.03 22.29
CA VAL A 259 -8.15 8.75 21.56
C VAL A 259 -7.13 8.75 20.42
N THR A 260 -6.22 7.79 20.46
CA THR A 260 -5.22 7.54 19.42
C THR A 260 -5.73 6.53 18.41
N LEU A 261 -5.79 6.92 17.13
CA LEU A 261 -6.22 6.04 16.05
C LEU A 261 -5.38 6.27 14.80
N GLY A 262 -5.04 5.17 14.12
CA GLY A 262 -4.36 5.20 12.83
C GLY A 262 -5.22 5.88 11.76
N PHE A 263 -4.60 6.77 10.97
CA PHE A 263 -5.28 7.53 9.92
C PHE A 263 -5.95 6.60 8.89
N ALA A 264 -5.29 5.50 8.50
CA ALA A 264 -5.86 4.52 7.57
C ALA A 264 -7.17 3.89 8.08
N SER A 265 -7.21 3.50 9.36
CA SER A 265 -8.41 2.94 9.99
C SER A 265 -9.58 3.93 9.99
N LEU A 266 -9.28 5.22 10.21
CA LEU A 266 -10.28 6.29 10.13
C LEU A 266 -10.82 6.50 8.72
N SER A 267 -9.95 6.47 7.70
CA SER A 267 -10.34 6.54 6.30
C SER A 267 -11.31 5.42 5.94
N LEU A 268 -10.95 4.19 6.33
CA LEU A 268 -11.73 3.00 6.03
C LEU A 268 -13.07 3.00 6.77
N ALA A 269 -13.10 3.41 8.03
CA ALA A 269 -14.33 3.53 8.80
C ALA A 269 -15.28 4.59 8.19
N LEU A 270 -14.76 5.77 7.84
CA LEU A 270 -15.54 6.82 7.17
C LEU A 270 -16.10 6.35 5.82
N SER A 271 -15.28 5.73 4.97
CA SER A 271 -15.73 5.20 3.67
C SER A 271 -16.82 4.15 3.87
N THR A 272 -16.58 3.18 4.75
CA THR A 272 -17.51 2.08 5.02
C THR A 272 -18.85 2.60 5.52
N VAL A 273 -18.84 3.53 6.49
CA VAL A 273 -20.08 4.09 7.05
C VAL A 273 -20.80 4.97 6.03
N ASN A 274 -20.08 5.82 5.30
CA ASN A 274 -20.69 6.66 4.26
C ASN A 274 -21.34 5.83 3.16
N GLU A 275 -20.67 4.76 2.71
CA GLU A 275 -21.24 3.81 1.74
C GLU A 275 -22.45 3.07 2.34
N SER A 276 -22.39 2.68 3.63
CA SER A 276 -23.50 2.00 4.31
C SER A 276 -24.77 2.84 4.43
N MET A 277 -24.65 4.18 4.50
CA MET A 277 -25.81 5.09 4.56
C MET A 277 -26.63 5.12 3.27
N VAL A 278 -26.06 4.67 2.15
CA VAL A 278 -26.70 4.65 0.83
C VAL A 278 -27.09 3.22 0.42
N VAL A 279 -26.93 2.26 1.34
CA VAL A 279 -27.28 0.87 1.09
C VAL A 279 -28.79 0.69 1.05
N ASN A 280 -29.29 0.21 -0.09
CA ASN A 280 -30.65 -0.28 -0.23
C ASN A 280 -30.61 -1.82 -0.30
N LEU A 281 -30.92 -2.48 0.81
CA LEU A 281 -31.12 -3.94 0.89
C LEU A 281 -32.58 -4.22 1.22
N THR A 282 -33.15 -5.25 0.60
CA THR A 282 -34.47 -5.74 1.01
C THR A 282 -34.38 -6.47 2.35
N ASP A 283 -35.48 -6.57 3.09
CA ASP A 283 -35.54 -7.33 4.35
C ASP A 283 -35.13 -8.79 4.17
N GLU A 284 -35.46 -9.38 3.01
CA GLU A 284 -35.06 -10.73 2.66
C GLU A 284 -33.53 -10.85 2.48
N GLN A 285 -32.90 -9.89 1.80
CA GLN A 285 -31.45 -9.85 1.65
C GLN A 285 -30.77 -9.66 3.02
N ASN A 286 -31.27 -8.75 3.86
CA ASN A 286 -30.75 -8.54 5.21
C ASN A 286 -30.81 -9.82 6.04
N ARG A 287 -31.96 -10.50 6.04
CA ARG A 287 -32.14 -11.78 6.75
C ARG A 287 -31.20 -12.85 6.21
N HIS A 288 -31.13 -13.03 4.89
CA HIS A 288 -30.28 -14.04 4.28
C HIS A 288 -28.79 -13.81 4.57
N SER A 289 -28.32 -12.57 4.54
CA SER A 289 -26.94 -12.21 4.89
C SER A 289 -26.63 -12.50 6.37
N ARG A 290 -27.58 -12.21 7.27
CA ARG A 290 -27.43 -12.52 8.69
C ARG A 290 -27.38 -14.03 8.96
N GLU A 291 -28.31 -14.79 8.40
CA GLU A 291 -28.34 -16.25 8.53
C GLU A 291 -27.05 -16.91 7.99
N THR A 292 -26.50 -16.35 6.90
CA THR A 292 -25.24 -16.80 6.31
C THR A 292 -24.05 -16.49 7.22
N TRP A 293 -24.00 -15.27 7.77
CA TRP A 293 -23.00 -14.90 8.77
C TRP A 293 -23.05 -15.83 9.99
N ASP A 294 -24.24 -16.02 10.58
CA ASP A 294 -24.43 -16.83 11.77
C ASP A 294 -23.97 -18.28 11.52
N ARG A 295 -24.31 -18.84 10.36
CA ARG A 295 -23.86 -20.18 9.95
C ARG A 295 -22.34 -20.30 9.88
N TYR A 296 -21.63 -19.31 9.33
CA TYR A 296 -20.16 -19.35 9.31
C TYR A 296 -19.55 -19.12 10.69
N SER A 297 -20.15 -18.26 11.52
CA SER A 297 -19.68 -17.99 12.88
C SER A 297 -19.78 -19.22 13.80
N GLN A 298 -20.83 -20.04 13.63
CA GLN A 298 -21.08 -21.22 14.46
C GLN A 298 -20.14 -22.40 14.17
N GLN A 299 -19.56 -22.48 12.97
CA GLN A 299 -18.67 -23.59 12.60
C GLN A 299 -17.34 -23.56 13.38
N GLY A 300 -16.94 -22.39 13.90
CA GLY A 300 -15.68 -22.20 14.62
C GLY A 300 -14.44 -22.38 13.74
N GLY A 301 -13.29 -21.82 14.17
CA GLY A 301 -12.02 -22.02 13.49
C GLY A 301 -11.81 -21.26 12.18
N MET A 302 -12.71 -20.32 11.84
CA MET A 302 -12.59 -19.43 10.68
C MET A 302 -12.21 -18.01 11.13
N SER A 303 -11.28 -17.38 10.42
CA SER A 303 -10.88 -15.99 10.64
C SER A 303 -12.03 -15.02 10.31
N PRO A 304 -12.08 -13.85 10.97
CA PRO A 304 -13.05 -12.82 10.65
C PRO A 304 -13.04 -12.42 9.18
N GLU A 305 -11.87 -12.30 8.56
CA GLU A 305 -11.74 -11.97 7.15
C GLU A 305 -12.39 -13.03 6.24
N LYS A 306 -12.18 -14.32 6.53
CA LYS A 306 -12.76 -15.40 5.73
C LYS A 306 -14.28 -15.45 5.91
N MET A 307 -14.79 -15.31 7.14
CA MET A 307 -16.24 -15.24 7.39
C MET A 307 -16.89 -14.09 6.63
N MET A 308 -16.30 -12.89 6.70
CA MET A 308 -16.78 -11.71 5.98
C MET A 308 -16.75 -11.93 4.46
N GLY A 309 -15.64 -12.45 3.94
CA GLY A 309 -15.46 -12.69 2.51
C GLY A 309 -16.46 -13.71 1.94
N LEU A 310 -16.61 -14.85 2.60
CA LEU A 310 -17.56 -15.89 2.17
C LEU A 310 -19.01 -15.42 2.26
N THR A 311 -19.36 -14.66 3.30
CA THR A 311 -20.69 -14.05 3.42
C THR A 311 -20.97 -13.10 2.25
N MET A 312 -20.00 -12.24 1.88
CA MET A 312 -20.13 -11.35 0.72
C MET A 312 -20.29 -12.10 -0.60
N ILE A 313 -19.52 -13.17 -0.81
CA ILE A 313 -19.55 -13.99 -2.02
C ILE A 313 -20.91 -14.71 -2.14
N GLU A 314 -21.35 -15.41 -1.08
CA GLU A 314 -22.59 -16.20 -1.10
C GLU A 314 -23.83 -15.29 -1.26
N CYS A 315 -23.89 -14.19 -0.52
CA CYS A 315 -25.02 -13.26 -0.57
C CYS A 315 -24.95 -12.27 -1.75
N LYS A 316 -23.85 -12.25 -2.51
CA LYS A 316 -23.57 -11.30 -3.60
C LYS A 316 -23.72 -9.84 -3.16
N ILE A 317 -23.17 -9.53 -1.99
CA ILE A 317 -23.16 -8.18 -1.40
C ILE A 317 -21.74 -7.63 -1.30
N ASN A 318 -21.61 -6.31 -1.27
CA ASN A 318 -20.33 -5.64 -1.06
C ASN A 318 -20.02 -5.40 0.43
N ALA A 319 -18.82 -4.89 0.71
CA ALA A 319 -18.36 -4.62 2.07
C ALA A 319 -19.25 -3.61 2.84
N ALA A 320 -19.74 -2.57 2.18
CA ALA A 320 -20.63 -1.60 2.80
C ALA A 320 -21.99 -2.20 3.16
N GLN A 321 -22.54 -3.05 2.27
CA GLN A 321 -23.77 -3.79 2.50
C GLN A 321 -23.62 -4.78 3.66
N LEU A 322 -22.52 -5.54 3.72
CA LEU A 322 -22.28 -6.43 4.86
C LEU A 322 -22.10 -5.64 6.17
N SER A 323 -21.33 -4.55 6.14
CA SER A 323 -21.15 -3.68 7.32
C SER A 323 -22.48 -3.10 7.80
N PHE A 324 -23.38 -2.74 6.88
CA PHE A 324 -24.74 -2.30 7.21
C PHE A 324 -25.49 -3.41 7.94
N VAL A 325 -25.52 -4.63 7.40
CA VAL A 325 -26.23 -5.77 8.02
C VAL A 325 -25.69 -6.08 9.42
N LEU A 326 -24.36 -6.15 9.56
CA LEU A 326 -23.72 -6.52 10.83
C LEU A 326 -23.88 -5.44 11.89
N SER A 327 -23.75 -4.15 11.53
CA SER A 327 -23.96 -3.05 12.47
C SER A 327 -25.40 -2.99 13.01
N HIS A 328 -26.41 -3.25 12.17
CA HIS A 328 -27.81 -3.34 12.61
C HIS A 328 -28.07 -4.55 13.51
N ALA A 329 -27.27 -5.61 13.40
CA ALA A 329 -27.29 -6.76 14.29
C ALA A 329 -26.47 -6.54 15.58
N GLY A 330 -25.81 -5.40 15.75
CA GLY A 330 -24.93 -5.12 16.89
C GLY A 330 -23.61 -5.90 16.85
N ILE A 331 -23.19 -6.38 15.68
CA ILE A 331 -21.98 -7.18 15.49
C ILE A 331 -20.85 -6.25 15.06
N GLU A 332 -19.77 -6.25 15.85
CA GLU A 332 -18.59 -5.44 15.56
C GLU A 332 -17.63 -6.13 14.60
N VAL A 333 -17.15 -5.36 13.62
CA VAL A 333 -16.18 -5.82 12.63
C VAL A 333 -15.13 -4.75 12.40
N CYS A 334 -13.86 -5.17 12.31
CA CYS A 334 -12.76 -4.28 12.00
C CYS A 334 -12.88 -3.75 10.56
N PRO A 335 -12.91 -2.42 10.31
CA PRO A 335 -13.00 -1.85 8.96
C PRO A 335 -11.88 -2.30 8.03
N THR A 336 -10.67 -2.50 8.57
CA THR A 336 -9.53 -3.00 7.78
C THR A 336 -9.75 -4.43 7.29
N SER A 337 -10.22 -5.32 8.17
CA SER A 337 -10.55 -6.70 7.82
C SER A 337 -11.75 -6.76 6.86
N MET A 338 -12.78 -5.93 7.07
CA MET A 338 -13.93 -5.76 6.18
C MET A 338 -13.49 -5.32 4.77
N HIS A 339 -12.59 -4.33 4.69
CA HIS A 339 -12.05 -3.85 3.42
C HIS A 339 -11.23 -4.92 2.69
N ARG A 340 -10.30 -5.59 3.39
CA ARG A 340 -9.49 -6.69 2.83
C ARG A 340 -10.37 -7.83 2.33
N ALA A 341 -11.37 -8.23 3.12
CA ALA A 341 -12.33 -9.25 2.73
C ALA A 341 -13.15 -8.83 1.50
N GLY A 342 -13.60 -7.58 1.45
CA GLY A 342 -14.32 -7.03 0.30
C GLY A 342 -13.48 -6.92 -0.97
N LEU A 343 -12.17 -6.63 -0.86
CA LEU A 343 -11.26 -6.68 -2.00
C LEU A 343 -11.11 -8.11 -2.52
N ALA A 344 -10.93 -9.09 -1.62
CA ALA A 344 -10.81 -10.50 -1.99
C ALA A 344 -12.10 -11.05 -2.61
N ALA A 345 -13.27 -10.77 -2.03
CA ALA A 345 -14.57 -11.21 -2.54
C ALA A 345 -14.86 -10.71 -3.97
N LYS A 346 -14.28 -9.57 -4.37
CA LYS A 346 -14.43 -9.01 -5.73
C LYS A 346 -13.48 -9.61 -6.76
N THR A 347 -12.47 -10.38 -6.37
CA THR A 347 -11.51 -10.93 -7.33
C THR A 347 -12.08 -12.14 -8.05
N HIS A 348 -11.73 -12.29 -9.33
CA HIS A 348 -12.02 -13.51 -10.07
C HIS A 348 -11.02 -14.61 -9.71
N LEU A 349 -11.53 -15.83 -9.54
CA LEU A 349 -10.70 -17.00 -9.37
C LEU A 349 -9.95 -17.32 -10.66
N PRO A 350 -8.74 -17.91 -10.55
CA PRO A 350 -7.99 -18.33 -11.73
C PRO A 350 -8.69 -19.49 -12.45
N ALA A 351 -8.20 -19.83 -13.64
CA ALA A 351 -8.71 -20.96 -14.42
C ALA A 351 -8.76 -22.25 -13.57
N ARG A 352 -9.74 -23.11 -13.85
CA ARG A 352 -10.03 -24.31 -13.04
C ARG A 352 -8.82 -25.23 -12.88
N GLU A 353 -7.95 -25.31 -13.88
CA GLU A 353 -6.71 -26.09 -13.82
C GLU A 353 -5.75 -25.57 -12.73
N VAL A 354 -5.62 -24.25 -12.61
CA VAL A 354 -4.80 -23.60 -11.60
C VAL A 354 -5.39 -23.79 -10.20
N LEU A 355 -6.72 -23.71 -10.09
CA LEU A 355 -7.44 -23.99 -8.83
C LEU A 355 -7.25 -25.45 -8.38
N ASN A 356 -7.39 -26.41 -9.30
CA ASN A 356 -7.16 -27.82 -9.00
C ASN A 356 -5.71 -28.07 -8.56
N TRP A 357 -4.74 -27.49 -9.29
CA TRP A 357 -3.33 -27.58 -8.91
C TRP A 357 -3.08 -27.02 -7.51
N ALA A 358 -3.62 -25.85 -7.18
CA ALA A 358 -3.47 -25.24 -5.85
C ALA A 358 -4.11 -26.12 -4.76
N THR A 359 -5.28 -26.70 -5.04
CA THR A 359 -5.99 -27.60 -4.12
C THR A 359 -5.17 -28.84 -3.80
N ASP A 360 -4.63 -29.51 -4.81
CA ASP A 360 -3.88 -30.75 -4.65
C ASP A 360 -2.56 -30.50 -3.93
N ASN A 361 -1.83 -29.44 -4.29
CA ASN A 361 -0.58 -29.09 -3.63
C ASN A 361 -0.80 -28.64 -2.19
N TRP A 362 -1.86 -27.88 -1.91
CA TRP A 362 -2.19 -27.47 -0.54
C TRP A 362 -2.51 -28.66 0.36
N LYS A 363 -3.25 -29.65 -0.13
CA LYS A 363 -3.52 -30.90 0.60
C LYS A 363 -2.21 -31.66 0.90
N GLN A 364 -1.37 -31.86 -0.11
CA GLN A 364 -0.07 -32.52 0.07
C GLN A 364 0.83 -31.83 1.10
N LEU A 365 0.82 -30.49 1.14
CA LEU A 365 1.57 -29.70 2.11
C LEU A 365 0.97 -29.75 3.51
N THR A 366 -0.35 -29.95 3.61
CA THR A 366 -1.05 -30.09 4.89
C THR A 366 -0.84 -31.46 5.52
N ASP A 367 -0.70 -32.52 4.71
CA ASP A 367 -0.44 -33.88 5.18
C ASP A 367 1.01 -34.08 5.68
N GLN A 368 1.92 -33.17 5.32
CA GLN A 368 3.28 -33.14 5.86
C GLN A 368 3.23 -32.64 7.31
N ARG A 369 3.07 -33.57 8.26
CA ARG A 369 3.05 -33.29 9.71
C ARG A 369 4.27 -32.46 10.13
N ILE A 370 4.04 -31.19 10.48
CA ILE A 370 5.00 -30.34 11.18
C ILE A 370 4.57 -30.27 12.65
N VAL A 371 5.52 -30.51 13.54
CA VAL A 371 5.30 -30.56 15.00
C VAL A 371 4.84 -29.18 15.50
N THR A 372 3.71 -29.19 16.21
CA THR A 372 3.01 -28.06 16.82
C THR A 372 3.81 -27.44 17.96
N PRO A 373 4.50 -26.31 17.70
CA PRO A 373 4.12 -25.08 18.41
C PRO A 373 4.10 -23.82 17.53
N PHE A 374 4.19 -23.94 16.19
CA PHE A 374 4.36 -22.77 15.30
C PHE A 374 3.31 -22.66 14.17
N ALA A 375 2.02 -22.82 14.47
CA ALA A 375 0.93 -22.87 13.48
C ALA A 375 0.90 -21.68 12.49
N GLU A 376 1.25 -20.46 12.92
CA GLU A 376 1.35 -19.30 12.01
C GLU A 376 2.59 -19.34 11.11
N LYS A 377 3.76 -19.72 11.66
CA LYS A 377 4.98 -19.91 10.86
C LYS A 377 4.79 -21.02 9.84
N ASP A 378 3.96 -22.01 10.17
CA ASP A 378 3.59 -23.12 9.29
C ASP A 378 2.74 -22.65 8.11
N LYS A 379 1.69 -21.86 8.33
CA LYS A 379 0.88 -21.29 7.22
C LYS A 379 1.73 -20.46 6.26
N LYS A 380 2.60 -19.58 6.78
CA LYS A 380 3.54 -18.81 5.95
C LYS A 380 4.48 -19.71 5.15
N PHE A 381 5.06 -20.71 5.80
CA PHE A 381 5.96 -21.67 5.17
C PHE A 381 5.25 -22.47 4.07
N ARG A 382 4.04 -22.95 4.32
CA ARG A 382 3.24 -23.69 3.33
C ARG A 382 2.92 -22.84 2.11
N VAL A 383 2.51 -21.59 2.30
CA VAL A 383 2.26 -20.67 1.17
C VAL A 383 3.54 -20.45 0.37
N LEU A 384 4.67 -20.17 1.03
CA LEU A 384 5.96 -20.02 0.36
C LEU A 384 6.37 -21.28 -0.39
N LYS A 385 6.19 -22.46 0.20
CA LYS A 385 6.53 -23.74 -0.41
C LYS A 385 5.64 -24.03 -1.61
N MET A 386 4.34 -23.77 -1.52
CA MET A 386 3.39 -23.91 -2.63
C MET A 386 3.79 -22.98 -3.78
N LEU A 387 4.02 -21.70 -3.51
CA LEU A 387 4.37 -20.72 -4.54
C LEU A 387 5.77 -20.95 -5.14
N GLY A 388 6.69 -21.54 -4.36
CA GLY A 388 8.06 -21.86 -4.76
C GLY A 388 8.24 -23.23 -5.42
N GLN A 389 7.21 -24.07 -5.49
CA GLN A 389 7.28 -25.40 -6.10
C GLN A 389 7.58 -25.33 -7.60
N THR A 390 8.41 -26.26 -8.08
CA THR A 390 8.65 -26.50 -9.51
C THR A 390 7.33 -26.93 -10.16
N GLY A 391 6.87 -26.18 -11.16
CA GLY A 391 5.57 -26.39 -11.80
C GLY A 391 4.41 -25.55 -11.23
N CYS A 392 4.66 -24.67 -10.26
CA CYS A 392 3.68 -23.68 -9.82
C CYS A 392 3.27 -22.78 -11.01
N PRO A 393 1.96 -22.73 -11.37
CA PRO A 393 1.47 -21.93 -12.47
C PRO A 393 1.87 -20.46 -12.34
N GLN A 394 2.34 -19.86 -13.43
CA GLN A 394 2.77 -18.46 -13.44
C GLN A 394 1.65 -17.50 -12.99
N ALA A 395 0.41 -17.82 -13.34
CA ALA A 395 -0.77 -17.10 -12.88
C ALA A 395 -0.83 -16.93 -11.36
N LEU A 396 -0.43 -17.94 -10.56
CA LEU A 396 -0.41 -17.83 -9.09
C LEU A 396 0.67 -16.90 -8.56
N LYS A 397 1.81 -16.81 -9.26
CA LYS A 397 2.93 -15.95 -8.86
C LYS A 397 2.68 -14.48 -9.17
N GLU A 398 1.79 -14.20 -10.12
CA GLU A 398 1.41 -12.85 -10.55
C GLU A 398 0.13 -12.35 -9.88
N MET A 399 -0.50 -13.17 -9.03
CA MET A 399 -1.72 -12.78 -8.31
C MET A 399 -1.46 -11.68 -7.29
N THR A 400 -2.46 -10.80 -7.15
CA THR A 400 -2.51 -9.83 -6.06
C THR A 400 -2.84 -10.52 -4.73
N THR A 401 -2.46 -9.92 -3.61
CA THR A 401 -2.80 -10.47 -2.27
C THR A 401 -4.31 -10.77 -2.12
N PRO A 402 -5.25 -9.86 -2.47
CA PRO A 402 -6.68 -10.17 -2.39
C PRO A 402 -7.09 -11.39 -3.22
N ALA A 403 -6.54 -11.55 -4.43
CA ALA A 403 -6.86 -12.67 -5.30
C ALA A 403 -6.35 -13.99 -4.72
N LEU A 404 -5.11 -13.98 -4.20
CA LEU A 404 -4.54 -15.15 -3.55
C LEU A 404 -5.34 -15.52 -2.29
N MET A 405 -5.79 -14.53 -1.53
CA MET A 405 -6.63 -14.74 -0.35
C MET A 405 -7.97 -15.40 -0.70
N HIS A 406 -8.64 -14.94 -1.75
CA HIS A 406 -9.86 -15.59 -2.26
C HIS A 406 -9.57 -17.04 -2.69
N LEU A 407 -8.49 -17.29 -3.43
CA LEU A 407 -8.08 -18.64 -3.79
C LEU A 407 -7.83 -19.52 -2.55
N MET A 408 -7.17 -19.00 -1.52
CA MET A 408 -6.92 -19.74 -0.29
C MET A 408 -8.24 -20.19 0.36
N TRP A 409 -9.28 -19.35 0.34
CA TRP A 409 -10.58 -19.70 0.88
C TRP A 409 -11.25 -20.84 0.12
N GLU A 410 -11.20 -20.80 -1.22
CA GLU A 410 -11.75 -21.83 -2.11
C GLU A 410 -11.10 -23.20 -1.90
N ILE A 411 -9.79 -23.23 -1.68
CA ILE A 411 -9.07 -24.49 -1.41
C ILE A 411 -9.19 -24.94 0.06
N GLY A 412 -10.05 -24.28 0.85
CA GLY A 412 -10.34 -24.63 2.24
C GLY A 412 -9.30 -24.12 3.26
N ALA A 413 -8.33 -23.33 2.83
CA ALA A 413 -7.35 -22.74 3.72
C ALA A 413 -7.86 -21.43 4.35
N ASP A 414 -7.25 -21.06 5.47
CA ASP A 414 -7.50 -19.79 6.14
C ASP A 414 -6.17 -19.16 6.51
N VAL A 415 -5.72 -18.19 5.70
CA VAL A 415 -4.42 -17.55 5.81
C VAL A 415 -4.63 -16.05 5.85
N SER A 416 -4.00 -15.37 6.80
CA SER A 416 -4.14 -13.93 6.96
C SER A 416 -3.57 -13.15 5.77
N PHE A 417 -4.19 -12.01 5.47
CA PHE A 417 -3.77 -11.12 4.40
C PHE A 417 -2.27 -10.77 4.49
N THR A 418 -1.79 -10.43 5.69
CA THR A 418 -0.38 -10.10 5.95
C THR A 418 0.56 -11.25 5.60
N THR A 419 0.21 -12.49 5.96
CA THR A 419 1.00 -13.68 5.62
C THR A 419 1.12 -13.85 4.12
N LEU A 420 0.02 -13.65 3.40
CA LEU A 420 -0.01 -13.76 1.93
C LEU A 420 0.79 -12.65 1.25
N SER A 421 0.66 -11.41 1.71
CA SER A 421 1.45 -10.28 1.19
C SER A 421 2.95 -10.50 1.35
N ILE A 422 3.38 -10.95 2.54
CA ILE A 422 4.80 -11.24 2.80
C ILE A 422 5.28 -12.39 1.91
N ALA A 423 4.46 -13.43 1.72
CA ALA A 423 4.85 -14.58 0.90
C ALA A 423 5.00 -14.20 -0.58
N LEU A 424 4.05 -13.43 -1.13
CA LEU A 424 4.13 -12.94 -2.51
C LEU A 424 5.33 -12.02 -2.73
N ASP A 425 5.63 -11.14 -1.78
CA ASP A 425 6.81 -10.28 -1.82
C ASP A 425 8.11 -11.09 -1.83
N ILE A 426 8.23 -12.13 -0.98
CA ILE A 426 9.39 -13.03 -0.99
C ILE A 426 9.54 -13.76 -2.33
N ILE A 427 8.46 -14.32 -2.88
CA ILE A 427 8.48 -15.05 -4.15
C ILE A 427 8.82 -14.13 -5.32
N THR A 428 8.25 -12.93 -5.34
CA THR A 428 8.57 -11.90 -6.34
C THR A 428 10.06 -11.54 -6.28
N ARG A 429 10.62 -11.35 -5.08
CA ARG A 429 12.05 -11.09 -4.88
C ARG A 429 12.93 -12.25 -5.34
N GLN A 430 12.52 -13.50 -5.11
CA GLN A 430 13.27 -14.69 -5.55
C GLN A 430 13.28 -14.84 -7.07
N ALA A 431 12.15 -14.60 -7.75
CA ALA A 431 12.07 -14.66 -9.21
C ALA A 431 13.02 -13.65 -9.88
N VAL A 432 13.09 -12.42 -9.36
CA VAL A 432 14.01 -11.37 -9.83
C VAL A 432 15.48 -11.74 -9.57
N ALA A 433 15.78 -12.40 -8.44
CA ALA A 433 17.14 -12.85 -8.13
C ALA A 433 17.61 -13.96 -9.07
N SER A 434 16.76 -14.94 -9.40
CA SER A 434 17.07 -16.06 -10.30
C SER A 434 17.33 -15.64 -11.74
N THR A 435 16.71 -14.56 -12.23
CA THR A 435 17.00 -13.97 -13.55
C THR A 435 18.33 -13.22 -13.61
N SER A 436 19.01 -13.00 -12.48
CA SER A 436 20.20 -12.15 -12.36
C SER A 436 21.49 -12.90 -11.97
N SER A 437 21.47 -14.24 -11.85
CA SER A 437 22.61 -15.02 -11.36
C SER A 437 23.09 -16.11 -12.33
N THR A 438 24.27 -15.91 -12.91
CA THR A 438 25.20 -16.98 -13.32
C THR A 438 25.62 -17.78 -12.06
N PRO A 439 25.83 -19.10 -12.11
CA PRO A 439 25.91 -19.90 -10.89
C PRO A 439 27.29 -19.75 -10.24
N ALA A 440 27.30 -19.30 -8.99
CA ALA A 440 28.42 -19.53 -8.08
C ALA A 440 27.88 -20.24 -6.84
N SER A 441 28.54 -21.35 -6.53
CA SER A 441 28.28 -22.26 -5.43
C SER A 441 28.53 -21.61 -4.06
N GLY A 442 27.87 -22.15 -3.04
CA GLY A 442 28.39 -22.16 -1.67
C GLY A 442 27.59 -21.39 -0.62
N THR A 443 26.81 -22.16 0.15
CA THR A 443 26.60 -22.04 1.61
C THR A 443 26.25 -20.67 2.20
N ALA A 444 24.95 -20.45 2.48
CA ALA A 444 24.50 -19.46 3.46
C ALA A 444 23.11 -19.80 4.05
N ASP A 445 22.93 -21.02 4.54
CA ASP A 445 21.79 -21.39 5.37
C ASP A 445 22.21 -21.30 6.85
N GLN A 446 21.94 -20.15 7.49
CA GLN A 446 21.73 -20.03 8.95
C GLN A 446 21.50 -18.59 9.44
N GLN A 447 21.89 -17.56 8.68
CA GLN A 447 21.68 -16.15 9.09
C GLN A 447 20.29 -15.57 8.73
N HIS A 448 19.42 -16.34 8.10
CA HIS A 448 18.15 -15.86 7.53
C HIS A 448 16.98 -15.84 8.54
N VAL A 449 17.15 -16.44 9.73
CA VAL A 449 16.08 -16.62 10.73
C VAL A 449 16.03 -15.47 11.75
N GLU A 450 17.15 -14.81 12.05
CA GLU A 450 17.22 -13.76 13.09
C GLU A 450 16.82 -12.35 12.61
N ARG A 451 16.75 -12.08 11.30
CA ARG A 451 16.37 -10.75 10.76
C ARG A 451 14.86 -10.57 10.50
N LEU A 452 14.06 -11.62 10.67
CA LEU A 452 12.61 -11.59 10.42
C LEU A 452 11.79 -10.93 11.55
N SER A 453 12.43 -10.52 12.65
CA SER A 453 11.82 -9.82 13.79
C SER A 453 11.79 -8.29 13.66
N ALA A 454 12.36 -7.73 12.59
CA ALA A 454 12.57 -6.28 12.45
C ALA A 454 11.88 -5.66 11.20
N ILE A 455 10.71 -6.17 10.82
CA ILE A 455 9.80 -5.41 9.94
C ILE A 455 8.91 -4.59 10.89
N PRO A 456 9.08 -3.26 10.95
CA PRO A 456 8.12 -2.41 11.63
C PRO A 456 6.76 -2.66 10.98
N ASP A 457 5.77 -2.93 11.81
CA ASP A 457 4.39 -3.05 11.38
C ASP A 457 3.98 -1.71 10.76
N GLU A 458 4.03 -1.60 9.43
CA GLU A 458 3.69 -0.37 8.67
C GLU A 458 2.23 0.07 8.88
N PHE A 459 1.46 -0.69 9.67
CA PHE A 459 0.08 -0.41 10.02
C PHE A 459 -0.22 -0.47 11.53
N GLY A 460 0.80 -0.35 12.39
CA GLY A 460 0.61 -0.08 13.82
C GLY A 460 -0.46 -0.93 14.49
N TYR A 461 -0.40 -2.25 14.30
CA TYR A 461 -1.23 -3.17 15.05
C TYR A 461 -0.54 -3.46 16.38
N GLN A 462 -0.75 -2.56 17.35
CA GLN A 462 -0.64 -2.96 18.75
C GLN A 462 -2.03 -3.43 19.18
N ASP A 463 -2.21 -4.75 19.23
CA ASP A 463 -3.17 -5.34 20.16
C ASP A 463 -2.63 -5.05 21.57
N ALA A 464 -3.04 -3.92 22.13
CA ALA A 464 -2.87 -3.62 23.54
C ALA A 464 -4.13 -2.91 24.01
N HIS A 465 -4.58 -3.29 25.21
CA HIS A 465 -5.71 -2.69 25.90
C HIS A 465 -5.42 -1.21 26.22
N GLU A 466 -5.55 -0.30 25.25
CA GLU A 466 -5.26 1.14 25.37
C GLU A 466 -6.28 1.90 26.26
N TRP A 467 -7.29 1.22 26.82
CA TRP A 467 -8.27 1.86 27.70
C TRP A 467 -7.84 1.91 29.17
N ASP A 468 -6.92 1.05 29.61
CA ASP A 468 -6.58 0.94 31.04
C ASP A 468 -5.66 2.08 31.51
N ASP A 469 -4.84 2.67 30.62
CA ASP A 469 -3.93 3.77 30.97
C ASP A 469 -4.61 5.14 31.06
N LEU A 470 -5.83 5.28 30.51
CA LEU A 470 -6.61 6.54 30.56
C LEU A 470 -7.46 6.70 31.82
N LEU A 471 -7.49 5.69 32.71
CA LEU A 471 -8.26 5.70 33.95
C LEU A 471 -7.43 6.08 35.20
N ASN A 472 -6.11 6.27 35.07
CA ASN A 472 -5.22 6.62 36.19
C ASN A 472 -4.89 8.12 36.30
N ILE A 473 -5.61 9.00 35.60
CA ILE A 473 -5.51 10.45 35.86
C ILE A 473 -6.36 10.76 37.09
N GLU A 474 -5.73 10.72 38.27
CA GLU A 474 -6.31 11.33 39.47
C GLU A 474 -6.61 12.81 39.18
N PRO A 475 -7.76 13.34 39.64
CA PRO A 475 -8.03 14.76 39.52
C PRO A 475 -7.03 15.55 40.39
N THR A 476 -6.14 16.30 39.75
CA THR A 476 -5.36 17.34 40.42
C THR A 476 -6.33 18.36 41.03
N LYS A 477 -6.22 18.53 42.35
CA LYS A 477 -6.89 19.59 43.12
C LYS A 477 -6.30 20.96 42.80
#